data_AF-K9YRP9-F1
#
_entry.id   AF-K9YRP9-F1
#
_cell.length_a   1.000
_cell.length_b   1.000
_cell.length_c   1.000
_cell.angle_alpha   90.00
_cell.angle_beta   90.00
_cell.angle_gamma   90.00
#
_symmetry.space_group_name_H-M   'P 1'
#
loop_
_entity.id
_entity.type
_entity.pdbx_description
1 polymer ?
#
loop_
_entity_poly.entity_id
_entity_poly.type
_entity_poly.pdbx_seq_one_letter_code
_entity_poly.pdbx_strand_id
1 'polypeptide(L)'
;MKKNYKLLLKFLQKPTNQGITLTELLVALVISGIILAFTASGFINVLRANRDVESKSTQLSNLTRALTFIQEDIKQGVSVESIPATSGGECDSAEISSGSCLIIRFAGANNNIFDFNNNQTDDCTADDRRVVYGFQDISDPSSNSAFLKPGVLKRDVFCTTSVSLSRWEEVADGLISVKEDPQTLVCNFGTGTASGPHGQISGGANDGKGGFQFCVETENNRLVRVGLYGHIISSDSDTPPMNVDVVTFARGSQPN
;
A
#
# COMPACT_ATOMS: atom_id res chain seq x y z
N MET A 1 46.71 -21.15 -0.48
CA MET A 1 45.91 -22.33 -0.89
C MET A 1 45.76 -22.37 -2.42
N LYS A 2 46.71 -23.00 -3.13
CA LYS A 2 46.70 -23.13 -4.60
C LYS A 2 47.34 -24.47 -4.98
N LYS A 3 46.55 -25.54 -5.02
CA LYS A 3 46.94 -26.88 -5.52
C LYS A 3 45.66 -27.72 -5.40
N ASN A 4 44.95 -27.96 -6.51
CA ASN A 4 44.01 -29.09 -6.71
C ASN A 4 43.26 -29.09 -8.06
N TYR A 5 43.43 -28.10 -8.95
CA TYR A 5 42.81 -28.13 -10.28
C TYR A 5 43.57 -28.98 -11.32
N LYS A 6 44.82 -29.37 -11.04
CA LYS A 6 45.69 -30.09 -11.99
C LYS A 6 45.31 -31.56 -12.20
N LEU A 7 44.46 -32.12 -11.33
CA LEU A 7 44.01 -33.52 -11.39
C LEU A 7 42.71 -33.67 -12.21
N LEU A 8 41.83 -32.67 -12.20
CA LEU A 8 40.60 -32.65 -13.02
C LEU A 8 40.89 -32.52 -14.52
N LEU A 9 41.93 -31.76 -14.90
CA LEU A 9 42.30 -31.57 -16.31
C LEU A 9 42.90 -32.82 -16.98
N LYS A 10 43.46 -33.76 -16.21
CA LYS A 10 44.02 -35.00 -16.77
C LYS A 10 42.97 -36.04 -17.17
N PHE A 11 41.75 -35.95 -16.63
CA PHE A 11 40.65 -36.84 -17.03
C PHE A 11 40.02 -36.45 -18.38
N LEU A 12 40.29 -35.24 -18.89
CA LEU A 12 39.75 -34.73 -20.14
C LEU A 12 40.66 -34.94 -21.37
N GLN A 13 41.86 -35.51 -21.20
CA GLN A 13 42.85 -35.64 -22.27
C GLN A 13 43.16 -37.10 -22.61
N LYS A 14 42.24 -37.75 -23.33
CA LYS A 14 42.59 -38.85 -24.26
C LYS A 14 41.85 -38.63 -25.58
N PRO A 15 42.51 -38.07 -26.61
CA PRO A 15 41.95 -38.03 -27.95
C PRO A 15 42.14 -39.40 -28.60
N THR A 16 41.14 -40.27 -28.47
CA THR A 16 41.00 -41.41 -29.36
C THR A 16 40.32 -40.91 -30.63
N ASN A 17 41.05 -40.96 -31.77
CA ASN A 17 40.52 -40.70 -33.12
C ASN A 17 39.54 -41.82 -33.54
N GLN A 18 38.51 -42.07 -32.74
CA GLN A 18 37.36 -42.87 -33.13
C GLN A 18 36.32 -41.87 -33.63
N GLY A 19 36.02 -41.93 -34.93
CA GLY A 19 34.96 -41.12 -35.51
C GLY A 19 33.65 -41.39 -34.77
N ILE A 20 32.98 -40.32 -34.34
CA ILE A 20 31.66 -40.40 -33.69
C ILE A 20 30.73 -41.14 -34.64
N THR A 21 30.19 -42.27 -34.16
CA THR A 21 29.21 -43.01 -34.95
C THR A 21 27.89 -42.21 -34.99
N LEU A 22 27.19 -42.23 -36.12
CA LEU A 22 25.95 -41.46 -36.31
C LEU A 22 24.88 -41.77 -35.24
N THR A 23 24.87 -43.01 -34.74
CA THR A 23 23.99 -43.45 -33.65
C THR A 23 24.34 -42.82 -32.31
N GLU A 24 25.61 -42.60 -32.01
CA GLU A 24 26.07 -41.99 -30.75
C GLU A 24 25.72 -40.50 -30.71
N LEU A 25 25.84 -39.80 -31.84
CA LEU A 25 25.37 -38.41 -31.97
C LEU A 25 23.86 -38.30 -31.74
N LEU A 26 23.08 -39.23 -32.30
CA LEU A 26 21.63 -39.24 -32.17
C LEU A 26 21.19 -39.48 -30.72
N VAL A 27 21.83 -40.44 -30.02
CA VAL A 27 21.57 -40.68 -28.59
C VAL A 27 21.95 -39.46 -27.74
N ALA A 28 23.09 -38.83 -28.01
CA ALA A 28 23.51 -37.62 -27.30
C ALA A 28 22.51 -36.46 -27.48
N LEU A 29 21.95 -36.29 -28.68
CA LEU A 29 20.94 -35.28 -28.97
C LEU A 29 19.64 -35.56 -28.20
N VAL A 30 19.17 -36.80 -28.18
CA VAL A 30 17.97 -37.20 -27.43
C VAL A 30 18.14 -36.98 -25.93
N ILE A 31 19.26 -37.40 -25.35
CA ILE A 31 19.56 -37.19 -23.92
C ILE A 31 19.64 -35.69 -23.60
N SER A 32 20.29 -34.90 -24.46
CA SER A 32 20.37 -33.45 -24.29
C SER A 32 18.99 -32.78 -24.36
N GLY A 33 18.12 -33.22 -25.26
CA GLY A 33 16.74 -32.73 -25.38
C GLY A 33 15.92 -32.99 -24.12
N ILE A 34 16.05 -34.18 -23.51
CA ILE A 34 15.37 -34.53 -22.26
C ILE A 34 15.88 -33.66 -21.10
N ILE A 35 17.20 -33.49 -20.97
CA ILE A 35 17.79 -32.65 -19.91
C ILE A 35 17.31 -31.20 -20.06
N LEU A 36 17.37 -30.66 -21.28
CA LEU A 36 16.91 -29.31 -21.58
C LEU A 36 15.45 -29.10 -21.19
N ALA A 37 14.57 -30.06 -21.49
CA ALA A 37 13.15 -29.99 -21.11
C ALA A 37 12.95 -29.92 -19.59
N PHE A 38 13.68 -30.73 -18.81
CA PHE A 38 13.62 -30.67 -17.35
C PHE A 38 14.16 -29.35 -16.79
N THR A 39 15.29 -28.84 -17.30
CA THR A 39 15.82 -27.54 -16.88
C THR A 39 14.90 -26.37 -17.24
N ALA A 40 14.23 -26.42 -18.39
CA ALA A 40 13.29 -25.38 -18.80
C ALA A 40 12.10 -25.29 -17.82
N SER A 41 11.56 -26.42 -17.39
CA SER A 41 10.47 -26.46 -16.40
C SER A 41 10.91 -25.89 -15.04
N GLY A 42 12.10 -26.27 -14.56
CA GLY A 42 12.65 -25.72 -13.31
C GLY A 42 12.88 -24.21 -13.36
N PHE A 43 13.40 -23.71 -14.48
CA PHE A 43 13.65 -22.28 -14.67
C PHE A 43 12.35 -21.45 -14.68
N ILE A 44 11.28 -21.95 -15.30
CA ILE A 44 9.97 -21.26 -15.30
C ILE A 44 9.42 -21.11 -13.88
N ASN A 45 9.55 -22.14 -13.04
CA ASN A 45 9.10 -22.07 -11.64
C ASN A 45 9.90 -21.04 -10.84
N VAL A 46 11.21 -20.97 -11.04
CA VAL A 46 12.07 -19.95 -10.39
C VAL A 46 11.72 -18.55 -10.86
N LEU A 47 11.48 -18.33 -12.16
CA LEU A 47 11.07 -17.03 -12.67
C LEU A 47 9.72 -16.57 -12.12
N ARG A 48 8.74 -17.49 -12.00
CA ARG A 48 7.45 -17.18 -11.38
C ARG A 48 7.60 -16.81 -9.92
N ALA A 49 8.40 -17.56 -9.17
CA ALA A 49 8.67 -17.25 -7.76
C ALA A 49 9.34 -15.88 -7.58
N ASN A 50 10.31 -15.53 -8.44
CA ASN A 50 10.97 -14.22 -8.37
C ASN A 50 10.02 -13.06 -8.69
N ARG A 51 9.14 -13.21 -9.68
CA ARG A 51 8.14 -12.19 -10.04
C ARG A 51 7.15 -11.94 -8.91
N ASP A 52 6.72 -13.00 -8.23
CA ASP A 52 5.84 -12.86 -7.07
C ASP A 52 6.53 -12.04 -5.97
N VAL A 53 7.75 -12.44 -5.57
CA VAL A 53 8.52 -11.71 -4.55
C VAL A 53 8.75 -10.24 -4.91
N GLU A 54 9.07 -9.95 -6.18
CA GLU A 54 9.27 -8.58 -6.67
C GLU A 54 7.98 -7.75 -6.60
N SER A 55 6.84 -8.34 -6.98
CA SER A 55 5.53 -7.69 -6.88
C SER A 55 5.17 -7.37 -5.43
N LYS A 56 5.33 -8.36 -4.52
CA LYS A 56 5.10 -8.17 -3.08
C LYS A 56 5.96 -7.06 -2.50
N SER A 57 7.24 -7.06 -2.84
CA SER A 57 8.19 -6.05 -2.38
C SER A 57 7.81 -4.65 -2.86
N THR A 58 7.39 -4.52 -4.12
CA THR A 58 7.00 -3.23 -4.70
C THR A 58 5.74 -2.70 -4.03
N GLN A 59 4.74 -3.55 -3.81
CA GLN A 59 3.48 -3.13 -3.21
C GLN A 59 3.62 -2.79 -1.72
N LEU A 60 4.39 -3.57 -0.97
CA LEU A 60 4.74 -3.24 0.42
C LEU A 60 5.47 -1.90 0.52
N SER A 61 6.38 -1.62 -0.42
CA SER A 61 7.09 -0.34 -0.52
C SER A 61 6.11 0.82 -0.75
N ASN A 62 5.14 0.65 -1.66
CA ASN A 62 4.10 1.66 -1.93
C ASN A 62 3.22 1.92 -0.70
N LEU A 63 2.73 0.86 -0.03
CA LEU A 63 1.94 1.00 1.20
C LEU A 63 2.72 1.69 2.32
N THR A 64 3.99 1.33 2.49
CA THR A 64 4.88 1.96 3.49
C THR A 64 5.09 3.44 3.19
N ARG A 65 5.25 3.80 1.91
CA ARG A 65 5.37 5.20 1.48
C ARG A 65 4.09 5.99 1.74
N ALA A 66 2.93 5.43 1.39
CA ALA A 66 1.64 6.03 1.67
C ALA A 66 1.42 6.27 3.16
N LEU A 67 1.73 5.27 3.99
CA LEU A 67 1.66 5.39 5.44
C LEU A 67 2.61 6.48 5.97
N THR A 68 3.80 6.60 5.39
CA THR A 68 4.75 7.66 5.74
C THR A 68 4.21 9.05 5.40
N PHE A 69 3.52 9.21 4.27
CA PHE A 69 2.86 10.47 3.93
C PHE A 69 1.74 10.82 4.91
N ILE A 70 0.87 9.86 5.25
CA ILE A 70 -0.19 10.07 6.26
C ILE A 70 0.43 10.44 7.61
N GLN A 71 1.51 9.77 8.03
CA GLN A 71 2.19 10.08 9.28
C GLN A 71 2.74 11.50 9.32
N GLU A 72 3.31 11.95 8.20
CA GLU A 72 3.89 13.28 8.09
C GLU A 72 2.81 14.37 8.11
N ASP A 73 1.71 14.14 7.38
CA ASP A 73 0.52 15.01 7.43
C ASP A 73 -0.05 15.06 8.86
N ILE A 74 -0.16 13.92 9.57
CA ILE A 74 -0.63 13.89 10.97
C ILE A 74 0.32 14.67 11.89
N LYS A 75 1.65 14.47 11.77
CA LYS A 75 2.63 15.16 12.63
C LYS A 75 2.55 16.68 12.48
N GLN A 76 2.31 17.16 11.26
CA GLN A 76 2.15 18.58 10.96
C GLN A 76 0.78 19.11 11.40
N GLY A 77 -0.22 18.24 11.52
CA GLY A 77 -1.54 18.57 12.02
C GLY A 77 -1.55 19.01 13.49
N VAL A 78 -2.57 19.80 13.84
CA VAL A 78 -2.92 20.24 15.20
C VAL A 78 -3.87 19.24 15.85
N SER A 79 -4.89 18.83 15.10
CA SER A 79 -5.88 17.86 15.55
C SER A 79 -6.20 16.88 14.43
N VAL A 80 -6.68 15.72 14.84
CA VAL A 80 -7.13 14.66 13.95
C VAL A 80 -8.51 14.19 14.42
N GLU A 81 -9.42 14.03 13.47
CA GLU A 81 -10.83 13.74 13.72
C GLU A 81 -11.30 12.63 12.78
N SER A 82 -12.33 11.89 13.21
CA SER A 82 -13.07 10.95 12.38
C SER A 82 -14.41 11.60 12.04
N ILE A 83 -14.73 11.75 10.74
CA ILE A 83 -16.01 12.29 10.29
C ILE A 83 -16.74 11.24 9.45
N PRO A 84 -18.05 11.00 9.68
CA PRO A 84 -18.82 10.07 8.86
C PRO A 84 -18.92 10.56 7.41
N ALA A 85 -18.98 9.61 6.48
CA ALA A 85 -19.19 9.95 5.08
C ALA A 85 -20.61 10.47 4.84
N THR A 86 -20.72 11.64 4.20
CA THR A 86 -22.00 12.31 3.91
C THR A 86 -21.98 12.87 2.50
N SER A 87 -23.09 12.77 1.77
CA SER A 87 -23.18 13.30 0.40
C SER A 87 -22.92 14.81 0.37
N GLY A 88 -21.97 15.23 -0.47
CA GLY A 88 -21.59 16.64 -0.66
C GLY A 88 -20.81 17.28 0.50
N GLY A 89 -20.36 16.48 1.48
CA GLY A 89 -19.48 16.94 2.55
C GLY A 89 -17.98 16.78 2.22
N GLU A 90 -17.12 17.13 3.18
CA GLU A 90 -15.66 16.92 3.10
C GLU A 90 -15.29 15.43 2.94
N CYS A 91 -16.13 14.56 3.49
CA CYS A 91 -16.06 13.12 3.34
C CYS A 91 -17.19 12.68 2.40
N ASP A 92 -17.11 13.02 1.11
CA ASP A 92 -18.21 12.77 0.17
C ASP A 92 -18.37 11.28 -0.15
N SER A 93 -19.47 10.69 0.32
CA SER A 93 -19.87 9.31 0.06
C SER A 93 -20.07 8.98 -1.44
N ALA A 94 -20.13 9.97 -2.32
CA ALA A 94 -20.15 9.74 -3.77
C ALA A 94 -18.75 9.38 -4.33
N GLU A 95 -17.68 9.85 -3.69
CA GLU A 95 -16.30 9.71 -4.16
C GLU A 95 -15.51 8.62 -3.43
N ILE A 96 -15.96 8.26 -2.23
CA ILE A 96 -15.36 7.26 -1.36
C ILE A 96 -16.39 6.20 -0.97
N SER A 97 -15.91 5.02 -0.62
CA SER A 97 -16.71 3.89 -0.13
C SER A 97 -16.60 3.69 1.38
N SER A 98 -15.68 4.41 2.05
CA SER A 98 -15.56 4.34 3.51
C SER A 98 -16.74 4.99 4.22
N GLY A 99 -17.18 4.40 5.34
CA GLY A 99 -18.20 4.97 6.22
C GLY A 99 -17.71 6.17 7.03
N SER A 100 -16.40 6.37 7.17
CA SER A 100 -15.81 7.56 7.80
C SER A 100 -14.46 7.91 7.19
N CYS A 101 -14.12 9.20 7.20
CA CYS A 101 -12.82 9.73 6.76
C CYS A 101 -11.97 10.16 7.94
N LEU A 102 -10.66 10.07 7.73
CA LEU A 102 -9.67 10.67 8.62
C LEU A 102 -9.46 12.11 8.19
N ILE A 103 -9.73 13.07 9.08
CA ILE A 103 -9.52 14.50 8.84
C ILE A 103 -8.39 14.99 9.71
N ILE A 104 -7.41 15.64 9.10
CA ILE A 104 -6.29 16.27 9.77
C ILE A 104 -6.44 17.78 9.62
N ARG A 105 -6.52 18.51 10.73
CA ARG A 105 -6.55 19.97 10.74
C ARG A 105 -5.15 20.51 10.96
N PHE A 106 -4.78 21.55 10.24
CA PHE A 106 -3.47 22.19 10.36
C PHE A 106 -3.60 23.53 11.09
N ALA A 107 -2.53 23.94 11.78
CA ALA A 107 -2.46 25.27 12.38
C ALA A 107 -2.21 26.30 11.29
N GLY A 108 -2.90 27.42 11.37
CA GLY A 108 -2.67 28.53 10.47
C GLY A 108 -1.29 29.14 10.65
N ALA A 109 -0.43 28.95 9.64
CA ALA A 109 0.74 29.78 9.43
C ALA A 109 1.04 29.90 7.92
N ASN A 110 0.73 31.09 7.38
CA ASN A 110 1.21 31.69 6.12
C ASN A 110 1.13 30.84 4.83
N ASN A 111 -0.04 30.94 4.18
CA ASN A 111 -0.41 31.14 2.75
C ASN A 111 0.36 30.46 1.61
N ASN A 112 1.48 29.78 1.84
CA ASN A 112 2.27 29.14 0.79
C ASN A 112 2.09 27.63 0.89
N ILE A 113 0.92 27.16 0.48
CA ILE A 113 0.76 25.76 0.10
C ILE A 113 1.43 25.62 -1.27
N PHE A 114 2.55 24.90 -1.31
CA PHE A 114 3.15 24.46 -2.57
C PHE A 114 2.26 23.37 -3.16
N ASP A 115 1.37 23.76 -4.08
CA ASP A 115 0.76 22.82 -5.01
C ASP A 115 1.86 22.27 -5.94
N PHE A 116 1.96 20.95 -6.05
CA PHE A 116 2.98 20.27 -6.87
C PHE A 116 2.76 20.46 -8.38
N ASN A 117 1.61 21.01 -8.81
CA ASN A 117 1.16 20.97 -10.20
C ASN A 117 1.01 22.30 -10.97
N ASN A 118 1.63 23.39 -10.49
CA ASN A 118 1.82 24.70 -11.16
C ASN A 118 0.75 25.79 -10.91
N ASN A 119 1.23 26.95 -10.45
CA ASN A 119 0.71 28.32 -10.64
C ASN A 119 -0.66 28.72 -10.07
N GLN A 120 -1.36 27.87 -9.34
CA GLN A 120 -2.54 28.29 -8.59
C GLN A 120 -2.19 28.33 -7.10
N THR A 121 -2.05 29.54 -6.57
CA THR A 121 -2.07 29.76 -5.13
C THR A 121 -3.51 29.53 -4.69
N ASP A 122 -3.82 28.34 -4.23
CA ASP A 122 -5.07 28.10 -3.52
C ASP A 122 -5.06 29.01 -2.28
N ASP A 123 -5.98 29.99 -2.25
CA ASP A 123 -6.20 30.91 -1.13
C ASP A 123 -6.85 30.17 0.05
N CYS A 124 -6.15 29.15 0.53
CA CYS A 124 -6.43 28.56 1.83
C CYS A 124 -5.95 29.54 2.87
N THR A 125 -6.89 30.28 3.48
CA THR A 125 -6.58 30.98 4.73
C THR A 125 -6.08 29.94 5.73
N ALA A 126 -5.00 30.30 6.42
CA ALA A 126 -4.16 29.31 7.09
C ALA A 126 -4.92 28.51 8.16
N ASP A 127 -5.96 29.09 8.76
CA ASP A 127 -6.73 28.48 9.85
C ASP A 127 -7.71 27.38 9.42
N ASP A 128 -7.95 27.19 8.12
CA ASP A 128 -9.01 26.30 7.62
C ASP A 128 -8.53 25.16 6.72
N ARG A 129 -7.21 24.98 6.60
CA ARG A 129 -6.65 23.89 5.81
C ARG A 129 -6.90 22.55 6.49
N ARG A 130 -7.55 21.65 5.76
CA ARG A 130 -7.83 20.28 6.20
C ARG A 130 -7.38 19.29 5.14
N VAL A 131 -6.77 18.19 5.57
CA VAL A 131 -6.48 17.05 4.70
C VAL A 131 -7.40 15.92 5.08
N VAL A 132 -8.07 15.35 4.09
CA VAL A 132 -9.05 14.28 4.27
C VAL A 132 -8.55 13.04 3.58
N TYR A 133 -8.54 11.91 4.29
CA TYR A 133 -8.25 10.60 3.72
C TYR A 133 -9.49 9.72 3.75
N GLY A 134 -9.75 9.05 2.64
CA GLY A 134 -10.89 8.15 2.46
C GLY A 134 -10.51 6.94 1.62
N PHE A 135 -11.28 5.87 1.79
CA PHE A 135 -11.10 4.64 1.01
C PHE A 135 -12.13 4.58 -0.10
N GLN A 136 -11.72 4.23 -1.31
CA GLN A 136 -12.63 3.95 -2.42
C GLN A 136 -12.50 2.49 -2.87
N ASP A 137 -13.64 1.81 -2.95
CA ASP A 137 -13.75 0.51 -3.59
C ASP A 137 -13.85 0.69 -5.11
N ILE A 138 -12.89 0.12 -5.82
CA ILE A 138 -12.87 0.05 -7.29
C ILE A 138 -12.99 -1.40 -7.77
N SER A 139 -13.46 -2.30 -6.91
CA SER A 139 -13.69 -3.71 -7.27
C SER A 139 -14.74 -3.87 -8.37
N ASP A 140 -15.62 -2.88 -8.55
CA ASP A 140 -16.63 -2.89 -9.62
C ASP A 140 -15.95 -3.05 -11.00
N PRO A 141 -16.32 -4.09 -11.79
CA PRO A 141 -15.82 -4.29 -13.15
C PRO A 141 -16.10 -3.13 -14.11
N SER A 142 -17.09 -2.28 -13.82
CA SER A 142 -17.44 -1.11 -14.62
C SER A 142 -16.59 0.13 -14.33
N SER A 143 -15.75 0.11 -13.27
CA SER A 143 -14.83 1.20 -12.99
C SER A 143 -13.69 1.23 -14.01
N ASN A 144 -13.56 2.33 -14.76
CA ASN A 144 -12.46 2.57 -15.69
C ASN A 144 -11.19 3.03 -14.96
N SER A 145 -10.85 2.39 -13.85
CA SER A 145 -9.68 2.74 -13.05
C SER A 145 -8.40 2.21 -13.70
N ALA A 146 -7.37 3.04 -13.76
CA ALA A 146 -6.03 2.62 -14.15
C ALA A 146 -5.29 1.86 -13.03
N PHE A 147 -5.88 1.83 -11.82
CA PHE A 147 -5.26 1.27 -10.62
C PHE A 147 -5.56 -0.22 -10.42
N LEU A 148 -4.72 -0.85 -9.61
CA LEU A 148 -4.92 -2.23 -9.19
C LEU A 148 -6.12 -2.33 -8.26
N LYS A 149 -7.07 -3.17 -8.66
CA LYS A 149 -8.21 -3.60 -7.83
C LYS A 149 -7.70 -4.33 -6.58
N PRO A 150 -8.48 -4.36 -5.48
CA PRO A 150 -9.87 -3.90 -5.39
C PRO A 150 -10.10 -2.53 -4.74
N GLY A 151 -9.12 -1.90 -4.11
CA GLY A 151 -9.33 -0.65 -3.38
C GLY A 151 -8.21 0.36 -3.53
N VAL A 152 -8.55 1.63 -3.34
CA VAL A 152 -7.67 2.78 -3.46
C VAL A 152 -7.82 3.69 -2.25
N LEU A 153 -6.69 4.17 -1.72
CA LEU A 153 -6.66 5.26 -0.75
C LEU A 153 -6.66 6.59 -1.49
N LYS A 154 -7.67 7.40 -1.22
CA LYS A 154 -7.76 8.77 -1.72
C LYS A 154 -7.41 9.78 -0.64
N ARG A 155 -6.87 10.92 -1.07
CA ARG A 155 -6.57 12.09 -0.25
C ARG A 155 -7.11 13.33 -0.93
N ASP A 156 -7.68 14.24 -0.18
CA ASP A 156 -8.11 15.54 -0.69
C ASP A 156 -7.72 16.65 0.30
N VAL A 157 -7.64 17.88 -0.20
CA VAL A 157 -7.30 19.06 0.59
C VAL A 157 -8.48 20.03 0.54
N PHE A 158 -9.08 20.28 1.70
CA PHE A 158 -10.23 21.18 1.84
C PHE A 158 -9.82 22.51 2.46
N CYS A 159 -10.41 23.57 1.93
CA CYS A 159 -10.34 24.94 2.44
C CYS A 159 -11.75 25.54 2.39
N THR A 160 -12.17 26.22 3.45
CA THR A 160 -13.53 26.77 3.64
C THR A 160 -13.90 27.90 2.67
N THR A 161 -12.92 28.66 2.18
CA THR A 161 -13.14 29.93 1.46
C THR A 161 -13.11 29.81 -0.06
N SER A 162 -12.70 28.67 -0.59
CA SER A 162 -12.54 28.45 -2.02
C SER A 162 -13.65 27.53 -2.53
N VAL A 163 -14.21 27.83 -3.70
CA VAL A 163 -15.00 26.86 -4.48
C VAL A 163 -14.20 25.56 -4.51
N SER A 164 -14.75 24.51 -3.89
CA SER A 164 -14.06 23.24 -3.67
C SER A 164 -13.59 22.69 -5.01
N LEU A 165 -12.32 22.86 -5.33
CA LEU A 165 -11.64 22.02 -6.30
C LEU A 165 -11.29 20.71 -5.59
N SER A 166 -12.29 20.08 -4.95
CA SER A 166 -12.16 18.75 -4.36
C SER A 166 -11.62 17.87 -5.48
N ARG A 167 -10.36 17.50 -5.32
CA ARG A 167 -9.63 16.75 -6.31
C ARG A 167 -8.94 15.66 -5.55
N TRP A 168 -9.74 14.65 -5.21
CA TRP A 168 -9.26 13.41 -4.65
C TRP A 168 -8.06 12.89 -5.47
N GLU A 169 -6.91 12.85 -4.82
CA GLU A 169 -5.67 12.30 -5.32
C GLU A 169 -5.54 10.85 -4.82
N GLU A 170 -5.18 9.93 -5.71
CA GLU A 170 -4.83 8.57 -5.29
C GLU A 170 -3.46 8.54 -4.62
N VAL A 171 -3.41 8.04 -3.38
CA VAL A 171 -2.17 7.93 -2.59
C VAL A 171 -1.61 6.50 -2.60
N ALA A 172 -2.50 5.50 -2.62
CA ALA A 172 -2.14 4.09 -2.64
C ALA A 172 -3.23 3.25 -3.32
N ASP A 173 -2.84 2.10 -3.89
CA ASP A 173 -3.73 1.17 -4.58
C ASP A 173 -3.53 -0.30 -4.13
N GLY A 174 -4.38 -1.19 -4.67
CA GLY A 174 -4.41 -2.62 -4.34
C GLY A 174 -4.71 -2.90 -2.87
N LEU A 175 -5.45 -2.00 -2.23
CA LEU A 175 -6.03 -2.22 -0.91
C LEU A 175 -7.19 -3.21 -1.00
N ILE A 176 -7.48 -3.92 0.09
CA ILE A 176 -8.59 -4.89 0.13
C ILE A 176 -9.95 -4.19 -0.06
N SER A 177 -10.93 -4.91 -0.61
CA SER A 177 -12.26 -4.37 -0.92
C SER A 177 -13.13 -4.18 0.32
N VAL A 178 -14.24 -3.45 0.19
CA VAL A 178 -15.28 -3.38 1.25
C VAL A 178 -15.96 -4.72 1.53
N LYS A 179 -15.70 -5.77 0.74
CA LYS A 179 -16.32 -7.09 0.94
C LYS A 179 -15.43 -8.02 1.77
N GLU A 180 -14.15 -7.68 1.88
CA GLU A 180 -13.12 -8.50 2.52
C GLU A 180 -12.88 -8.03 3.96
N ASP A 181 -12.74 -9.00 4.86
CA ASP A 181 -12.46 -8.72 6.26
C ASP A 181 -10.98 -8.37 6.45
N PRO A 182 -10.64 -7.15 6.92
CA PRO A 182 -9.27 -6.81 7.26
C PRO A 182 -8.78 -7.66 8.43
N GLN A 183 -7.46 -7.84 8.52
CA GLN A 183 -6.89 -8.20 9.80
C GLN A 183 -7.17 -7.06 10.79
N THR A 184 -7.67 -7.37 11.98
CA THR A 184 -8.27 -6.35 12.84
C THR A 184 -7.22 -5.39 13.39
N LEU A 185 -7.36 -4.10 13.06
CA LEU A 185 -6.60 -3.03 13.71
C LEU A 185 -6.95 -3.01 15.20
N VAL A 186 -5.95 -3.12 16.07
CA VAL A 186 -6.18 -3.01 17.52
C VAL A 186 -6.08 -1.54 17.92
N CYS A 187 -7.23 -0.92 18.22
CA CYS A 187 -7.29 0.43 18.78
C CYS A 187 -6.90 0.45 20.28
N ASN A 188 -5.68 0.03 20.59
CA ASN A 188 -5.12 0.17 21.93
C ASN A 188 -3.94 1.14 21.88
N PHE A 189 -4.11 2.28 22.54
CA PHE A 189 -3.09 3.33 22.67
C PHE A 189 -2.20 3.18 23.90
N GLY A 190 -2.44 2.15 24.72
CA GLY A 190 -1.47 1.65 25.69
C GLY A 190 -1.13 2.62 26.82
N THR A 191 -2.07 2.93 27.71
CA THR A 191 -1.76 3.50 29.03
C THR A 191 -2.72 2.92 30.09
N GLY A 192 -2.39 1.73 30.59
CA GLY A 192 -2.82 1.20 31.90
C GLY A 192 -4.32 1.19 32.22
N THR A 193 -4.96 0.00 32.20
CA THR A 193 -6.18 -0.33 32.97
C THR A 193 -7.39 0.63 32.88
N ALA A 194 -7.40 1.60 31.97
CA ALA A 194 -8.55 2.48 31.78
C ALA A 194 -9.61 1.74 30.97
N SER A 195 -10.67 1.32 31.64
CA SER A 195 -11.92 0.83 31.07
C SER A 195 -12.74 1.96 30.43
N GLY A 196 -12.09 2.79 29.62
CA GLY A 196 -12.75 3.79 28.76
C GLY A 196 -12.95 3.26 27.35
N PRO A 197 -13.85 3.86 26.54
CA PRO A 197 -14.03 3.50 25.14
C PRO A 197 -12.76 3.91 24.37
N HIS A 198 -11.78 3.01 24.31
CA HIS A 198 -10.62 3.15 23.43
C HIS A 198 -11.11 3.30 21.99
N GLY A 199 -10.47 4.20 21.24
CA GLY A 199 -10.98 4.76 19.98
C GLY A 199 -11.70 3.76 19.09
N GLN A 200 -12.89 4.13 18.61
CA GLN A 200 -13.65 3.30 17.68
C GLN A 200 -12.85 3.12 16.38
N ILE A 201 -12.72 1.87 15.91
CA ILE A 201 -12.19 1.60 14.57
C ILE A 201 -13.09 2.35 13.58
N SER A 202 -12.49 3.30 12.89
CA SER A 202 -13.09 4.12 11.86
C SER A 202 -12.38 3.86 10.53
N GLY A 203 -12.95 4.39 9.45
CA GLY A 203 -12.55 3.97 8.11
C GLY A 203 -13.24 2.67 7.72
N GLY A 204 -12.75 2.04 6.64
CA GLY A 204 -13.44 0.93 6.02
C GLY A 204 -14.88 1.29 5.59
N ALA A 205 -15.60 0.36 4.98
CA ALA A 205 -17.02 0.49 4.74
C ALA A 205 -17.83 0.46 6.05
N ASN A 206 -19.14 0.69 5.93
CA ASN A 206 -20.07 0.75 7.06
C ASN A 206 -20.11 -0.52 7.92
N ASP A 207 -19.61 -1.65 7.42
CA ASP A 207 -19.48 -2.93 8.11
C ASP A 207 -18.08 -3.19 8.70
N GLY A 208 -17.19 -2.19 8.67
CA GLY A 208 -15.82 -2.26 9.20
C GLY A 208 -14.82 -2.93 8.25
N LYS A 209 -15.23 -3.25 7.02
CA LYS A 209 -14.40 -3.91 6.01
C LYS A 209 -13.61 -2.93 5.15
N GLY A 210 -12.66 -3.40 4.36
CA GLY A 210 -11.87 -2.53 3.46
C GLY A 210 -10.48 -2.20 3.96
N GLY A 211 -9.65 -1.71 3.03
CA GLY A 211 -8.20 -1.69 3.23
C GLY A 211 -7.60 -0.45 3.88
N PHE A 212 -8.40 0.45 4.40
CA PHE A 212 -7.93 1.59 5.19
C PHE A 212 -8.76 1.71 6.46
N GLN A 213 -8.11 1.53 7.60
CA GLN A 213 -8.71 1.66 8.92
C GLN A 213 -7.88 2.59 9.77
N PHE A 214 -8.51 3.28 10.70
CA PHE A 214 -7.83 4.13 11.65
C PHE A 214 -8.57 4.21 12.98
N CYS A 215 -7.83 4.55 14.02
CA CYS A 215 -8.36 4.85 15.35
C CYS A 215 -7.88 6.24 15.73
N VAL A 216 -8.77 7.07 16.27
CA VAL A 216 -8.41 8.37 16.84
C VAL A 216 -8.65 8.32 18.35
N GLU A 217 -7.71 8.84 19.12
CA GLU A 217 -7.87 9.03 20.55
C GLU A 217 -8.85 10.18 20.82
N THR A 218 -9.93 9.90 21.53
CA THR A 218 -11.05 10.83 21.77
C THR A 218 -10.75 11.92 22.79
N GLU A 219 -9.78 11.73 23.68
CA GLU A 219 -9.50 12.68 24.76
C GLU A 219 -8.75 13.92 24.26
N ASN A 220 -7.76 13.71 23.39
CA ASN A 220 -6.88 14.78 22.94
C ASN A 220 -6.96 15.04 21.43
N ASN A 221 -7.61 14.16 20.64
CA ASN A 221 -7.68 14.25 19.18
C ASN A 221 -6.30 14.44 18.50
N ARG A 222 -5.25 13.86 19.09
CA ARG A 222 -3.87 14.01 18.60
C ARG A 222 -3.20 12.69 18.35
N LEU A 223 -3.53 11.64 19.09
CA LEU A 223 -2.98 10.31 18.87
C LEU A 223 -3.86 9.53 17.90
N VAL A 224 -3.24 8.96 16.87
CA VAL A 224 -3.91 8.23 15.81
C VAL A 224 -3.14 6.97 15.48
N ARG A 225 -3.86 5.87 15.30
CA ARG A 225 -3.33 4.64 14.70
C ARG A 225 -3.95 4.50 13.32
N VAL A 226 -3.12 4.31 12.30
CA VAL A 226 -3.57 4.10 10.91
C VAL A 226 -3.08 2.74 10.45
N GLY A 227 -3.94 1.96 9.81
CA GLY A 227 -3.63 0.67 9.22
C GLY A 227 -4.07 0.61 7.76
N LEU A 228 -3.20 0.06 6.91
CA LEU A 228 -3.46 -0.22 5.50
C LEU A 228 -3.39 -1.73 5.26
N TYR A 229 -4.41 -2.27 4.58
CA TYR A 229 -4.54 -3.68 4.25
C TYR A 229 -4.73 -3.87 2.75
N GLY A 230 -3.98 -4.78 2.13
CA GLY A 230 -4.04 -5.01 0.69
C GLY A 230 -3.66 -6.43 0.24
N HIS A 231 -3.98 -6.74 -1.01
CA HIS A 231 -3.61 -8.00 -1.67
C HIS A 231 -2.61 -7.74 -2.81
N ILE A 232 -1.77 -8.73 -3.12
CA ILE A 232 -0.90 -8.70 -4.30
C ILE A 232 -1.53 -9.54 -5.40
N ILE A 233 -2.09 -8.90 -6.43
CA ILE A 233 -2.42 -9.35 -7.82
C ILE A 233 -3.17 -10.70 -8.00
N SER A 234 -3.24 -11.59 -7.02
CA SER A 234 -4.10 -12.75 -6.98
C SER A 234 -4.99 -12.64 -5.75
N SER A 235 -6.28 -12.44 -6.01
CA SER A 235 -7.35 -12.59 -5.02
C SER A 235 -7.61 -14.06 -4.66
N ASP A 236 -6.69 -14.97 -4.98
CA ASP A 236 -6.77 -16.34 -4.47
C ASP A 236 -6.74 -16.26 -2.95
N SER A 237 -7.81 -16.77 -2.34
CA SER A 237 -8.12 -16.74 -0.90
C SER A 237 -7.03 -17.29 0.02
N ASP A 238 -6.01 -17.92 -0.56
CA ASP A 238 -4.95 -18.62 0.16
C ASP A 238 -3.75 -17.73 0.48
N THR A 239 -3.67 -16.51 -0.08
CA THR A 239 -2.62 -15.54 0.29
C THR A 239 -3.15 -14.57 1.35
N PRO A 240 -2.54 -14.53 2.56
CA PRO A 240 -2.96 -13.59 3.58
C PRO A 240 -2.73 -12.15 3.08
N PRO A 241 -3.65 -11.21 3.37
CA PRO A 241 -3.46 -9.81 3.00
C PRO A 241 -2.22 -9.26 3.71
N MET A 242 -1.52 -8.34 3.05
CA MET A 242 -0.48 -7.55 3.69
C MET A 242 -1.12 -6.51 4.60
N ASN A 243 -0.49 -6.28 5.74
CA ASN A 243 -0.89 -5.26 6.70
C ASN A 243 0.33 -4.38 7.02
N VAL A 244 0.14 -3.07 7.00
CA VAL A 244 1.09 -2.11 7.56
C VAL A 244 0.32 -1.12 8.44
N ASP A 245 0.68 -1.01 9.71
CA ASP A 245 0.11 -0.04 10.63
C ASP A 245 1.16 0.85 11.30
N VAL A 246 0.73 2.03 11.74
CA VAL A 246 1.53 2.97 12.51
C VAL A 246 0.70 3.68 13.55
N VAL A 247 1.33 3.99 14.69
CA VAL A 247 0.83 4.94 15.67
C VAL A 247 1.62 6.25 15.54
N THR A 248 0.91 7.37 15.40
CA THR A 248 1.52 8.69 15.28
C THR A 248 0.73 9.72 16.08
N PHE A 249 1.36 10.86 16.36
CA PHE A 249 0.80 11.92 17.18
C PHE A 249 0.92 13.27 16.48
N ALA A 250 -0.15 14.06 16.49
CA ALA A 250 -0.23 15.39 15.92
C ALA A 250 0.53 16.43 16.76
N ARG A 251 1.48 17.16 16.15
CA ARG A 251 2.44 18.03 16.86
C ARG A 251 2.26 19.51 16.60
N GLY A 252 1.40 19.91 15.66
CA GLY A 252 1.08 21.31 15.41
C GLY A 252 0.57 22.00 16.69
N SER A 253 1.01 23.23 16.93
CA SER A 253 0.43 24.07 17.98
C SER A 253 -0.59 25.01 17.37
N GLN A 254 -1.74 25.21 18.01
CA GLN A 254 -2.64 26.29 17.61
C GLN A 254 -1.91 27.64 17.76
N PRO A 255 -2.04 28.55 16.79
CA PRO A 255 -1.65 29.94 17.02
C PRO A 255 -2.52 30.49 18.17
N ASN A 256 -1.86 31.02 19.20
CA ASN A 256 -2.54 31.71 20.32
C ASN A 256 -3.14 33.04 19.89
#